data_AF-A0A952BXR5-F1
#
_entry.id   AF-A0A952BXR5-F1
#
_cell.length_a   1.000
_cell.length_b   1.000
_cell.length_c   1.000
_cell.angle_alpha   90.00
_cell.angle_beta   90.00
_cell.angle_gamma   90.00
#
_symmetry.space_group_name_H-M   'P 1'
#
loop_
_entity.id
_entity.type
_entity.pdbx_description
1 polymer ?
#
loop_
_entity_poly.entity_id
_entity_poly.type
_entity_poly.pdbx_seq_one_letter_code
_entity_poly.pdbx_strand_id
1 'polypeptide(L)'
;MSANPQNPQSPPNANRLRIDFPPDLNAEYANAAIINSTHSEIILDFLQILPNDPRGRVRARIAMTPANAKLLLRALQDRIAHFEKTQGEITLPQRPPSLADQLFNLGSENPDPNEPK
;
A
#
# COMPACT_ATOMS: atom_id res chain seq x y z
N MET A 1 9.45 55.65 27.03
CA MET A 1 10.13 54.46 26.51
C MET A 1 9.07 53.41 26.27
N SER A 2 8.55 53.30 25.04
CA SER A 2 7.45 52.38 24.72
C SER A 2 8.01 51.28 23.83
N ALA A 3 8.07 50.07 24.36
CA ALA A 3 8.54 48.89 23.65
C ALA A 3 7.54 48.47 22.57
N ASN A 4 8.04 48.29 21.35
CA ASN A 4 7.29 47.79 20.21
C ASN A 4 7.20 46.25 20.30
N PRO A 5 6.03 45.61 20.23
CA PRO A 5 5.95 44.15 20.23
C PRO A 5 6.35 43.59 18.87
N GLN A 6 7.37 42.74 18.86
CA GLN A 6 7.81 41.99 17.68
C GLN A 6 6.71 41.03 17.20
N ASN A 7 6.36 41.13 15.92
CA ASN A 7 5.53 40.14 15.22
C ASN A 7 6.22 38.76 15.24
N PRO A 8 5.52 37.66 15.57
CA PRO A 8 6.07 36.33 15.49
C PRO A 8 6.33 35.98 14.01
N GLN A 9 7.60 35.73 13.69
CA GLN A 9 8.04 35.27 12.37
C GLN A 9 7.28 34.00 12.01
N SER A 10 6.57 34.03 10.87
CA SER A 10 5.94 32.86 10.27
C SER A 10 7.00 31.77 10.02
N PRO A 11 6.71 30.48 10.24
CA PRO A 11 7.67 29.42 10.02
C PRO A 11 8.19 29.44 8.57
N PRO A 12 9.48 29.12 8.34
CA PRO A 12 10.07 29.15 7.02
C PRO A 12 9.25 28.26 6.09
N ASN A 13 8.84 28.83 4.95
CA ASN A 13 8.08 28.15 3.90
C ASN A 13 8.77 26.82 3.57
N ALA A 14 8.25 25.72 4.13
CA ALA A 14 8.62 24.38 3.73
C ALA A 14 8.35 24.32 2.23
N ASN A 15 9.43 24.12 1.46
CA ASN A 15 9.45 24.23 0.01
C ASN A 15 8.35 23.34 -0.57
N ARG A 16 7.17 23.92 -0.84
CA ARG A 16 6.04 23.21 -1.41
C ARG A 16 6.46 22.83 -2.82
N LEU A 17 6.77 21.55 -3.01
CA LEU A 17 7.08 21.00 -4.32
C LEU A 17 5.96 21.39 -5.27
N ARG A 18 6.27 22.23 -6.27
CA ARG A 18 5.34 22.53 -7.34
C ARG A 18 5.30 21.32 -8.25
N ILE A 19 4.15 20.65 -8.26
CA ILE A 19 3.92 19.50 -9.14
C ILE A 19 3.26 20.03 -10.40
N ASP A 20 3.89 19.79 -11.54
CA ASP A 20 3.31 20.07 -12.86
C ASP A 20 2.67 18.79 -13.40
N PHE A 21 1.51 18.94 -14.04
CA PHE A 21 0.73 17.82 -14.58
C PHE A 21 0.55 18.05 -16.08
N PRO A 22 1.10 17.15 -16.94
CA PRO A 22 0.86 17.21 -18.37
C PRO A 22 -0.64 17.17 -18.68
N PRO A 23 -1.14 17.96 -19.64
CA PRO A 23 -2.57 18.05 -19.95
C PRO A 23 -3.14 16.75 -20.54
N ASP A 24 -2.30 15.86 -21.05
CA ASP A 24 -2.63 14.55 -21.61
C ASP A 24 -2.40 13.38 -20.63
N LEU A 25 -2.02 13.68 -19.38
CA LEU A 25 -1.82 12.65 -18.36
C LEU A 25 -3.17 12.03 -17.95
N ASN A 26 -3.37 10.76 -18.32
CA ASN A 26 -4.54 9.99 -17.93
C ASN A 26 -4.24 9.09 -16.72
N ALA A 27 -5.24 8.91 -15.86
CA ALA A 27 -5.19 7.91 -14.81
C ALA A 27 -5.27 6.50 -15.42
N GLU A 28 -4.36 5.62 -15.01
CA GLU A 28 -4.38 4.21 -15.40
C GLU A 28 -5.08 3.38 -14.31
N TYR A 29 -6.08 2.59 -14.72
CA TYR A 29 -6.72 1.64 -13.81
C TYR A 29 -5.88 0.38 -13.68
N ALA A 30 -5.65 -0.08 -12.45
CA ALA A 30 -5.03 -1.36 -12.15
C ALA A 30 -5.71 -2.05 -10.97
N ASN A 31 -5.86 -3.37 -11.07
CA ASN A 31 -6.44 -4.22 -10.03
C ASN A 31 -5.47 -5.29 -9.51
N ALA A 32 -4.24 -5.31 -10.02
CA ALA A 32 -3.15 -6.14 -9.53
C ALA A 32 -1.81 -5.43 -9.71
N ALA A 33 -0.81 -5.84 -8.93
CA ALA A 33 0.57 -5.40 -9.11
C ALA A 33 1.55 -6.57 -8.95
N ILE A 34 2.60 -6.59 -9.77
CA ILE A 34 3.75 -7.48 -9.61
C ILE A 34 4.94 -6.62 -9.19
N ILE A 35 5.65 -7.08 -8.16
CA ILE A 35 6.82 -6.39 -7.62
C ILE A 35 8.04 -7.26 -7.84
N ASN A 36 8.98 -6.76 -8.63
CA ASN A 36 10.29 -7.37 -8.85
C ASN A 36 11.38 -6.47 -8.29
N SER A 37 12.51 -7.04 -7.88
CA SER A 37 13.62 -6.26 -7.35
C SER A 37 14.97 -6.79 -7.79
N THR A 38 15.91 -5.85 -7.91
CA THR A 38 17.36 -6.08 -7.99
C THR A 38 18.02 -5.33 -6.84
N HIS A 39 19.36 -5.36 -6.74
CA HIS A 39 20.06 -4.52 -5.77
C HIS A 39 19.92 -3.02 -6.05
N SER A 40 19.73 -2.63 -7.31
CA SER A 40 19.71 -1.22 -7.72
C SER A 40 18.29 -0.67 -7.88
N GLU A 41 17.31 -1.54 -8.14
CA GLU A 41 15.97 -1.12 -8.53
C GLU A 41 14.87 -2.00 -7.95
N ILE A 42 13.72 -1.39 -7.71
CA ILE A 42 12.43 -2.04 -7.50
C ILE A 42 11.53 -1.65 -8.67
N ILE A 43 10.96 -2.66 -9.31
CA ILE A 43 10.06 -2.54 -10.45
C ILE A 43 8.64 -2.88 -9.98
N LEU A 44 7.73 -1.93 -10.16
CA LEU A 44 6.30 -2.07 -9.92
C LEU A 44 5.58 -2.15 -11.26
N ASP A 45 5.05 -3.32 -11.58
CA ASP A 45 4.19 -3.53 -12.73
C ASP A 45 2.74 -3.51 -12.29
N PHE A 46 1.98 -2.53 -12.74
CA PHE A 46 0.55 -2.42 -12.48
C PHE A 46 -0.23 -3.08 -13.62
N LEU A 47 -1.09 -4.03 -13.28
CA LEU A 47 -1.83 -4.83 -14.24
C LEU A 47 -3.33 -4.58 -14.17
N GLN A 48 -3.96 -4.71 -15.33
CA GLN A 48 -5.38 -4.87 -15.49
C GLN A 48 -5.67 -6.31 -15.90
N ILE A 49 -6.36 -7.04 -15.04
CA ILE A 49 -6.85 -8.39 -15.28
C ILE A 49 -8.37 -8.32 -15.44
N LEU A 50 -8.90 -8.78 -16.57
CA LEU A 50 -10.34 -8.80 -16.83
C LEU A 50 -10.92 -10.18 -16.52
N PRO A 51 -12.17 -10.28 -16.02
CA PRO A 51 -12.87 -11.54 -15.95
C PRO A 51 -12.91 -12.22 -17.32
N ASN A 52 -12.63 -13.51 -17.37
CA ASN A 52 -12.62 -14.34 -18.60
C ASN A 52 -11.51 -14.06 -19.62
N ASP A 53 -10.58 -13.13 -19.37
CA ASP A 53 -9.31 -13.06 -20.13
C ASP A 53 -8.18 -13.63 -19.27
N PRO A 54 -7.55 -14.75 -19.65
CA PRO A 54 -6.45 -15.33 -18.89
C PRO A 54 -5.17 -14.48 -18.93
N ARG A 55 -5.13 -13.40 -19.72
CA ARG A 55 -3.98 -12.50 -19.84
C ARG A 55 -4.20 -11.24 -19.02
N GLY A 56 -3.28 -10.96 -18.10
CA GLY A 56 -3.14 -9.64 -17.50
C GLY A 56 -2.44 -8.68 -18.45
N ARG A 57 -2.95 -7.45 -18.60
CA ARG A 57 -2.27 -6.38 -19.36
C ARG A 57 -1.53 -5.46 -18.40
N VAL A 58 -0.24 -5.24 -18.64
CA VAL A 58 0.51 -4.19 -17.93
C VAL A 58 0.03 -2.83 -18.42
N ARG A 59 -0.42 -1.99 -17.50
CA ARG A 59 -0.93 -0.63 -17.77
C ARG A 59 0.12 0.43 -17.47
N ALA A 60 0.91 0.22 -16.42
CA ALA A 60 2.01 1.10 -16.06
C ALA A 60 3.16 0.28 -15.46
N ARG A 61 4.38 0.72 -15.71
CA ARG A 61 5.60 0.21 -15.07
C ARG A 61 6.34 1.38 -14.44
N ILE A 62 6.62 1.27 -13.14
CA ILE A 62 7.42 2.26 -12.42
C ILE A 62 8.69 1.56 -11.91
N ALA A 63 9.84 2.12 -12.27
CA ALA A 63 11.14 1.71 -11.74
C ALA A 63 11.62 2.76 -10.72
N MET A 64 12.12 2.31 -9.58
CA MET A 64 12.58 3.19 -8.52
C MET A 64 13.75 2.59 -7.75
N THR A 65 14.57 3.44 -7.13
CA THR A 65 15.58 2.96 -6.19
C THR A 65 14.92 2.33 -4.95
N PRO A 66 15.59 1.39 -4.26
CA PRO A 66 15.07 0.82 -3.02
C PRO A 66 14.72 1.85 -1.95
N ALA A 67 15.48 2.95 -1.87
CA ALA A 67 15.22 4.06 -0.95
C ALA A 67 13.88 4.75 -1.26
N ASN A 68 13.63 5.08 -2.53
CA ASN A 68 12.39 5.72 -2.96
C ASN A 68 11.18 4.81 -2.78
N ALA A 69 11.33 3.51 -3.05
CA ALA A 69 10.28 2.51 -2.79
C ALA A 69 9.91 2.44 -1.31
N LYS A 70 10.90 2.49 -0.42
CA LYS A 70 10.66 2.49 1.03
C LYS A 70 9.93 3.74 1.49
N LEU A 71 10.22 4.90 0.90
CA LEU A 71 9.49 6.14 1.17
C LEU A 71 8.04 6.05 0.66
N LEU A 72 7.83 5.51 -0.55
CA LEU A 72 6.49 5.27 -1.10
C LEU A 72 5.66 4.35 -0.19
N LEU A 73 6.23 3.23 0.26
CA LEU A 73 5.54 2.29 1.15
C LEU A 73 5.05 2.98 2.43
N ARG A 74 5.91 3.75 3.09
CA ARG A 74 5.55 4.48 4.31
C ARG A 74 4.41 5.46 4.06
N ALA A 75 4.53 6.28 3.01
CA ALA A 75 3.47 7.23 2.66
C ALA A 75 2.15 6.53 2.32
N LEU A 76 2.21 5.39 1.64
CA LEU A 76 1.03 4.60 1.29
C LEU A 76 0.37 3.99 2.53
N GLN A 77 1.16 3.42 3.45
CA GLN A 77 0.67 2.88 4.72
C GLN A 77 -0.05 3.95 5.54
N ASP A 78 0.54 5.14 5.68
CA ASP A 78 -0.06 6.26 6.41
C ASP A 78 -1.39 6.70 5.77
N ARG A 79 -1.46 6.70 4.44
CA ARG A 79 -2.68 7.07 3.71
C ARG A 79 -3.78 6.03 3.82
N ILE A 80 -3.45 4.74 3.74
CA ILE A 80 -4.43 3.66 3.96
C ILE A 80 -4.96 3.72 5.39
N ALA A 81 -4.07 3.82 6.39
CA ALA A 81 -4.48 3.91 7.79
C ALA A 81 -5.37 5.13 8.07
N HIS A 82 -5.11 6.27 7.42
CA HIS A 82 -5.98 7.44 7.51
C HIS A 82 -7.33 7.21 6.83
N PHE A 83 -7.33 6.62 5.63
CA PHE A 83 -8.54 6.26 4.92
C PHE A 83 -9.44 5.37 5.78
N GLU A 84 -8.90 4.29 6.35
CA GLU A 84 -9.67 3.33 7.15
C GLU A 84 -10.27 3.93 8.42
N LYS A 85 -9.54 4.85 9.07
CA LYS A 85 -10.08 5.62 10.22
C LYS A 85 -11.29 6.47 9.86
N THR A 86 -11.42 6.90 8.60
CA THR A 86 -12.47 7.82 8.15
C THR A 86 -13.61 7.14 7.39
N GLN A 87 -13.31 6.05 6.66
CA GLN A 87 -14.25 5.36 5.77
C GLN A 87 -14.58 3.93 6.21
N GLY A 88 -13.91 3.42 7.25
CA GLY A 88 -14.04 2.03 7.71
C GLY A 88 -12.95 1.11 7.16
N GLU A 89 -12.82 -0.07 7.76
CA GLU A 89 -11.79 -1.06 7.45
C GLU A 89 -11.91 -1.59 6.02
N ILE A 90 -10.76 -1.76 5.35
CA ILE A 90 -10.71 -2.38 4.03
C ILE A 90 -10.75 -3.90 4.21
N THR A 91 -11.90 -4.51 3.92
CA THR A 91 -12.02 -5.97 3.91
C THR A 91 -11.24 -6.56 2.75
N LEU A 92 -10.20 -7.31 3.07
CA LEU A 92 -9.46 -8.08 2.08
C LEU A 92 -10.22 -9.37 1.76
N PRO A 93 -10.27 -9.81 0.48
CA PRO A 93 -10.78 -11.13 0.15
C PRO A 93 -9.95 -12.18 0.89
N GLN A 94 -10.65 -13.14 1.52
CA GLN A 94 -10.02 -14.26 2.22
C GLN A 94 -9.04 -14.95 1.28
N ARG A 95 -7.76 -14.98 1.67
CA ARG A 95 -6.76 -15.78 0.96
C ARG A 95 -7.22 -17.24 1.03
N PRO A 96 -7.25 -18.00 -0.09
CA PRO A 96 -7.52 -19.43 0.00
C PRO A 96 -6.53 -20.04 0.99
N PRO A 97 -6.98 -20.82 1.98
CA PRO A 97 -6.09 -21.41 2.97
C PRO A 97 -5.00 -22.20 2.24
N SER A 98 -3.75 -21.92 2.58
CA SER A 98 -2.64 -22.64 1.98
C SER A 98 -2.68 -24.10 2.41
N LEU A 99 -2.05 -24.98 1.62
CA LEU A 99 -1.88 -26.38 2.01
C LEU A 99 -1.17 -26.51 3.37
N ALA A 100 -0.26 -25.60 3.69
CA ALA A 100 0.39 -25.54 5.00
C ALA A 100 -0.61 -25.25 6.12
N ASP A 101 -1.52 -24.27 5.93
CA ASP A 101 -2.56 -23.94 6.91
C ASP A 101 -3.48 -25.13 7.19
N GLN A 102 -3.80 -25.92 6.16
CA GLN A 102 -4.62 -27.13 6.30
C GLN A 102 -3.88 -28.26 7.02
N LEU A 103 -2.58 -28.44 6.73
CA LEU A 103 -1.77 -29.49 7.34
C LEU A 103 -1.50 -29.26 8.83
N PHE A 104 -1.23 -28.02 9.24
CA PHE A 104 -0.92 -27.71 10.64
C PHE A 104 -2.16 -27.57 11.53
N ASN A 105 -3.35 -27.37 10.95
CA ASN A 105 -4.62 -27.32 11.70
C ASN A 105 -5.24 -28.70 11.94
N LEU A 106 -4.63 -29.79 11.44
CA LEU A 106 -5.02 -31.19 11.72
C LEU A 106 -4.48 -31.71 13.07
N GLY A 107 -3.66 -30.91 13.77
CA GLY A 107 -2.99 -31.33 15.01
C GLY A 107 -3.54 -30.72 16.30
N SER A 108 -4.52 -29.83 16.23
CA SER A 108 -5.22 -29.29 17.40
C SER A 108 -6.62 -29.90 17.50
N GLU A 109 -6.69 -31.18 17.84
CA GLU A 109 -7.87 -31.71 18.51
C GLU A 109 -8.05 -30.91 19.80
N ASN A 110 -9.12 -30.13 19.88
CA ASN A 110 -9.62 -29.69 21.18
C ASN A 110 -9.95 -30.97 21.97
N PRO A 111 -9.36 -31.20 23.17
CA PRO A 111 -9.76 -32.34 23.97
C PRO A 111 -11.25 -32.24 24.25
N ASP A 112 -12.00 -33.31 23.96
CA ASP A 112 -13.43 -33.39 24.17
C ASP A 112 -13.73 -33.15 25.66
N PRO A 113 -14.50 -32.11 26.03
CA PRO A 113 -14.85 -31.85 27.42
C PRO A 113 -15.72 -32.97 28.05
N ASN A 114 -16.16 -33.97 27.28
CA ASN A 114 -16.95 -35.10 27.76
C ASN A 114 -16.23 -36.45 27.72
N GLU A 115 -14.89 -36.49 27.78
CA GLU A 115 -14.18 -37.76 27.97
C GLU A 115 -14.40 -38.26 29.42
N PRO A 116 -15.06 -39.43 29.64
CA PRO A 116 -15.19 -39.98 30.99
C PRO A 116 -13.83 -40.50 31.48
N LYS A 117 -13.48 -40.15 32.72
CA LYS A 117 -12.31 -40.70 33.44
C LYS A 117 -12.39 -42.20 33.67
#